data_AF-A0A1X0PA71-F1
#
_entry.id   AF-A0A1X0PA71-F1
#
_cell.length_a   1.000
_cell.length_b   1.000
_cell.length_c   1.000
_cell.angle_alpha   90.00
_cell.angle_beta   90.00
_cell.angle_gamma   90.00
#
_symmetry.space_group_name_H-M   'P 1'
#
loop_
_entity.id
_entity.type
_entity.pdbx_description
1 polymer ?
#
loop_
_entity_poly.entity_id
_entity_poly.type
_entity_poly.pdbx_seq_one_letter_code
_entity_poly.pdbx_strand_id
1 'polypeptide(L)'
;MKQCVLVNLTCGKVEMLRVGNNIIGRSAIPVSDGVSFISLESPRAAVSRMQAVIEVAKNGDAWLRDCNSTNGTFAAVGGGIGIRLEPERFYQLKPGTRITFGDVEMLFDCNSLSQIETQVQKNGILHPTPCSPSTTCTTTPIGPCTELLHGSGTSPVAPTKTISRTIDENTREEELVKEGATPTVSNARTTVEENRRMDSSDKLHADISRGSSSGGNESVPYLEESIGTRRKRGRSECDKKIARATVSSSLANSPPPVPPPLHYSSSSSSAAAAAAATTTESQGVTATITPSRSLRFACFSGMDGAERADAQKLARRLGWRVAEDIIDADLLVVGRPVARTPKFLIAVGRGIPIVTEDFLTDGEVLNLKKYVPSLSHGPHTYSAAALQKVIFRNNKTPLLQGFSFHLGGLSPKVRNVAREVIIGCGGDIPRRQQQKDTVALTEETLDSLYDSVLRGITP
;
A
#
# COMPACT_ATOMS: atom_id res chain seq x y z
N MET A 1 37.78 0.70 28.40
CA MET A 1 37.53 0.91 26.95
C MET A 1 36.17 1.54 26.80
N LYS A 2 35.97 2.45 25.84
CA LYS A 2 34.63 2.98 25.56
C LYS A 2 33.79 1.84 24.99
N GLN A 3 32.58 1.67 25.51
CA GLN A 3 31.65 0.67 25.04
C GLN A 3 30.59 1.38 24.22
N CYS A 4 30.39 0.97 22.97
CA CYS A 4 29.40 1.58 22.09
C CYS A 4 28.14 0.72 22.04
N VAL A 5 27.00 1.39 21.91
CA VAL A 5 25.67 0.78 21.91
C VAL A 5 24.78 1.41 20.85
N LEU A 6 23.74 0.67 20.47
CA LEU A 6 22.56 1.21 19.80
C LEU A 6 21.36 1.07 20.73
N VAL A 7 20.64 2.15 20.96
CA VAL A 7 19.41 2.16 21.78
C VAL A 7 18.21 2.31 20.86
N ASN A 8 17.31 1.33 20.85
CA ASN A 8 16.05 1.41 20.11
C ASN A 8 15.16 2.48 20.75
N LEU A 9 14.82 3.53 20.00
CA LEU A 9 14.05 4.66 20.53
C LEU A 9 12.57 4.35 20.76
N THR A 10 12.05 3.27 20.15
CA THR A 10 10.65 2.86 20.32
C THR A 10 10.45 2.03 21.58
N CYS A 11 11.33 1.06 21.84
CA CYS A 11 11.15 0.10 22.94
C CYS A 11 12.22 0.20 24.05
N GLY A 12 13.21 1.10 23.91
CA GLY A 12 14.30 1.27 24.85
C GLY A 12 15.34 0.14 24.85
N LYS A 13 15.22 -0.86 23.96
CA LYS A 13 16.14 -2.00 23.91
C LYS A 13 17.56 -1.55 23.55
N VAL A 14 18.54 -1.96 24.34
CA VAL A 14 19.95 -1.64 24.13
C VAL A 14 20.66 -2.82 23.46
N GLU A 15 21.30 -2.56 22.33
CA GLU A 15 22.10 -3.52 21.58
C GLU A 15 23.58 -3.16 21.71
N MET A 16 24.39 -4.10 22.19
CA MET A 16 25.81 -3.87 22.47
C MET A 16 26.65 -4.06 21.21
N LEU A 17 27.46 -3.06 20.86
CA LEU A 17 28.40 -3.17 19.74
C LEU A 17 29.72 -3.76 20.22
N ARG A 18 30.24 -4.73 19.48
CA ARG A 18 31.57 -5.32 19.69
C ARG A 18 32.61 -4.57 18.85
N VAL A 19 33.86 -4.58 19.32
CA VAL A 19 34.99 -4.11 18.50
C VAL A 19 35.07 -4.98 17.23
N GLY A 20 35.25 -4.33 16.08
CA GLY A 20 35.18 -4.94 14.75
C GLY A 20 33.85 -4.65 14.06
N ASN A 21 33.43 -5.56 13.18
CA ASN A 21 32.23 -5.39 12.35
C ASN A 21 30.97 -5.88 13.06
N ASN A 22 29.96 -5.02 13.11
CA ASN A 22 28.62 -5.33 13.61
C ASN A 22 27.63 -5.21 12.45
N ILE A 23 27.11 -6.34 11.98
CA ILE A 23 26.12 -6.38 10.89
C ILE A 23 24.74 -6.14 11.46
N ILE A 24 24.02 -5.18 10.90
CA ILE A 24 22.65 -4.82 11.28
C ILE A 24 21.69 -5.36 10.21
N GLY A 25 20.63 -6.04 10.62
CA GLY A 25 19.60 -6.53 9.69
C GLY A 25 18.47 -7.30 10.37
N ARG A 26 17.52 -7.82 9.59
CA ARG A 26 16.34 -8.55 10.13
C ARG A 26 16.48 -10.07 10.23
N SER A 27 17.58 -10.66 9.76
CA SER A 27 17.74 -12.11 9.73
C SER A 27 19.19 -12.46 10.03
N ALA A 28 19.41 -13.28 11.06
CA ALA A 28 20.73 -13.78 11.39
C ALA A 28 21.35 -14.45 10.16
N ILE A 29 22.52 -13.96 9.76
CA ILE A 29 23.35 -14.57 8.73
C ILE A 29 24.47 -15.28 9.47
N PRO A 30 24.81 -16.52 9.12
CA PRO A 30 26.00 -17.17 9.64
C PRO A 30 27.21 -16.30 9.32
N VAL A 31 27.78 -15.71 10.36
CA VAL A 31 28.91 -14.77 10.28
C VAL A 31 30.21 -15.49 10.62
N SER A 32 31.28 -15.09 9.96
CA SER A 32 32.63 -15.54 10.26
C SER A 32 33.09 -15.04 11.64
N ASP A 33 34.12 -15.68 12.19
CA ASP A 33 34.72 -15.27 13.46
C ASP A 33 35.09 -13.79 13.47
N GLY A 34 34.75 -13.10 14.57
CA GLY A 34 35.04 -11.66 14.75
C GLY A 34 34.00 -10.70 14.19
N VAL A 35 32.90 -11.20 13.60
CA VAL A 35 31.76 -10.37 13.16
C VAL A 35 30.57 -10.61 14.09
N SER A 36 29.97 -9.54 14.61
CA SER A 36 28.73 -9.62 15.38
C SER A 36 27.52 -9.38 14.49
N PHE A 37 26.38 -9.97 14.82
CA PHE A 37 25.12 -9.72 14.14
C PHE A 37 24.08 -9.17 15.12
N ILE A 38 23.41 -8.08 14.74
CA ILE A 38 22.35 -7.44 15.51
C ILE A 38 21.05 -7.56 14.72
N SER A 39 20.16 -8.40 15.24
CA SER A 39 18.85 -8.63 14.64
C SER A 39 17.86 -7.56 15.08
N LEU A 40 17.47 -6.69 14.16
CA LEU A 40 16.43 -5.70 14.41
C LEU A 40 15.05 -6.28 14.08
N GLU A 41 14.13 -6.12 15.02
CA GLU A 41 12.71 -6.41 14.80
C GLU A 41 12.05 -5.21 14.11
N SER A 42 11.46 -5.45 12.95
CA SER A 42 10.87 -4.43 12.08
C SER A 42 9.39 -4.76 11.92
N PRO A 43 8.48 -4.01 12.57
CA PRO A 43 7.04 -4.28 12.51
C PRO A 43 6.49 -4.35 11.08
N ARG A 44 7.12 -3.61 10.16
CA ARG A 44 6.68 -3.51 8.77
C ARG A 44 7.58 -4.29 7.80
N ALA A 45 8.48 -5.11 8.34
CA ALA A 45 9.51 -5.82 7.59
C ALA A 45 10.31 -4.91 6.62
N ALA A 46 10.47 -3.64 7.00
CA ALA A 46 11.17 -2.61 6.23
C ALA A 46 12.70 -2.69 6.41
N VAL A 47 13.20 -3.32 7.46
CA VAL A 47 14.63 -3.62 7.61
C VAL A 47 15.05 -4.71 6.62
N SER A 48 16.14 -4.46 5.88
CA SER A 48 16.72 -5.41 4.93
C SER A 48 17.40 -6.58 5.65
N ARG A 49 17.62 -7.71 4.96
CA ARG A 49 18.36 -8.86 5.56
C ARG A 49 19.76 -8.44 6.02
N MET A 50 20.44 -7.65 5.19
CA MET A 50 21.63 -6.89 5.55
C MET A 50 21.28 -5.43 5.28
N GLN A 51 21.20 -4.64 6.34
CA GLN A 51 20.80 -3.24 6.25
C GLN A 51 22.05 -2.36 6.23
N ALA A 52 22.91 -2.51 7.22
CA ALA A 52 24.11 -1.71 7.37
C ALA A 52 25.19 -2.49 8.14
N VAL A 53 26.41 -1.96 8.14
CA VAL A 53 27.50 -2.39 9.01
C VAL A 53 27.95 -1.22 9.84
N ILE A 54 28.13 -1.46 11.15
CA ILE A 54 28.83 -0.55 12.05
C ILE A 54 30.17 -1.18 12.43
N GLU A 55 31.25 -0.55 11.98
CA GLU A 55 32.61 -0.92 12.37
C GLU A 55 33.01 -0.11 13.60
N VAL A 56 33.41 -0.78 14.68
CA VAL A 56 33.88 -0.14 15.92
C VAL A 56 35.37 -0.43 16.09
N ALA A 57 36.21 0.59 16.05
CA ALA A 57 37.63 0.46 16.29
C ALA A 57 37.95 0.27 17.78
N LYS A 58 39.16 -0.21 18.08
CA LYS A 58 39.65 -0.44 19.45
C LYS A 58 39.68 0.82 20.33
N ASN A 59 39.78 2.00 19.72
CA ASN A 59 39.75 3.30 20.39
C ASN A 59 38.33 3.80 20.70
N GLY A 60 37.29 3.08 20.24
CA GLY A 60 35.89 3.45 20.41
C GLY A 60 35.32 4.35 19.31
N ASP A 61 36.10 4.67 18.27
CA ASP A 61 35.55 5.32 17.08
C ASP A 61 34.68 4.32 16.31
N ALA A 62 33.61 4.82 15.71
CA ALA A 62 32.70 3.99 14.93
C ALA A 62 32.36 4.60 13.57
N TRP A 63 32.20 3.74 12.58
CA TRP A 63 31.77 4.11 11.23
C TRP A 63 30.58 3.29 10.80
N LEU A 64 29.60 3.95 10.20
CA LEU A 64 28.40 3.36 9.62
C LEU A 64 28.53 3.31 8.10
N ARG A 65 28.16 2.18 7.51
CA ARG A 65 28.07 1.98 6.07
C ARG A 65 26.75 1.30 5.73
N ASP A 66 26.00 1.86 4.78
CA ASP A 66 24.79 1.22 4.26
C ASP A 66 25.16 0.07 3.29
N CYS A 67 24.54 -1.09 3.48
CA CYS A 67 24.80 -2.30 2.68
C CYS A 67 23.86 -2.41 1.48
N ASN A 68 23.66 -1.29 0.77
CA ASN A 68 22.73 -1.17 -0.32
C ASN A 68 21.31 -1.61 0.08
N SER A 69 20.85 -1.09 1.22
CA SER A 69 19.58 -1.48 1.81
C SER A 69 18.40 -1.02 0.96
N THR A 70 17.30 -1.80 0.96
CA THR A 70 16.15 -1.55 0.07
C THR A 70 15.47 -0.22 0.37
N ASN A 71 15.32 0.12 1.66
CA ASN A 71 14.67 1.34 2.10
C ASN A 71 15.66 2.46 2.46
N GLY A 72 16.97 2.23 2.23
CA GLY A 72 18.03 3.12 2.68
C GLY A 72 18.27 3.08 4.19
N THR A 73 19.42 3.60 4.58
CA THR A 73 19.74 3.92 5.97
C THR A 73 19.87 5.43 6.07
N PHE A 74 19.31 6.02 7.12
CA PHE A 74 19.35 7.47 7.35
C PHE A 74 20.10 7.77 8.63
N ALA A 75 20.85 8.88 8.67
CA ALA A 75 21.51 9.35 9.89
C ALA A 75 21.21 10.83 10.13
N ALA A 76 20.92 11.20 11.37
CA ALA A 76 20.74 12.57 11.81
C ALA A 76 21.67 12.86 13.00
N VAL A 77 22.49 13.90 12.86
CA VAL A 77 23.32 14.40 13.96
C VAL A 77 22.51 15.44 14.71
N GLY A 78 22.15 15.14 15.97
CA GLY A 78 21.48 16.08 16.88
C GLY A 78 20.14 16.61 16.39
N GLY A 79 19.03 15.92 16.67
CA GLY A 79 17.65 16.41 16.51
C GLY A 79 17.19 16.88 15.12
N GLY A 80 18.09 17.04 14.15
CA GLY A 80 17.82 17.58 12.83
C GLY A 80 17.27 16.56 11.85
N ILE A 81 17.09 17.00 10.61
CA ILE A 81 16.60 16.17 9.50
C ILE A 81 17.66 15.12 9.16
N GLY A 82 17.24 13.84 9.08
CA GLY A 82 18.12 12.75 8.70
C GLY A 82 18.52 12.81 7.23
N ILE A 83 19.80 12.57 6.95
CA ILE A 83 20.32 12.42 5.59
C ILE A 83 20.31 10.94 5.21
N ARG A 84 19.92 10.63 3.96
CA ARG A 84 20.05 9.28 3.42
C ARG A 84 21.52 9.00 3.13
N LEU A 85 22.04 7.89 3.63
CA LEU A 85 23.42 7.48 3.41
C LEU A 85 23.57 6.88 2.01
N GLU A 86 24.62 7.27 1.31
CA GLU A 86 25.05 6.60 0.08
C GLU A 86 25.52 5.16 0.40
N PRO A 87 25.07 4.15 -0.37
CA PRO A 87 25.54 2.77 -0.22
C PRO A 87 27.06 2.67 -0.28
N GLU A 88 27.62 1.75 0.50
CA GLU A 88 29.06 1.44 0.54
C GLU A 88 30.01 2.57 0.97
N ARG A 89 29.48 3.75 1.32
CA ARG A 89 30.25 4.86 1.87
C ARG A 89 30.26 4.81 3.39
N PHE A 90 31.42 5.11 3.98
CA PHE A 90 31.58 5.16 5.43
C PHE A 90 31.28 6.56 5.98
N TYR A 91 30.49 6.60 7.05
CA TYR A 91 30.12 7.80 7.78
C TYR A 91 30.54 7.64 9.24
N GLN A 92 31.35 8.56 9.75
CA GLN A 92 31.77 8.50 11.15
C GLN A 92 30.57 8.80 12.07
N LEU A 93 30.32 7.91 13.04
CA LEU A 93 29.27 8.08 14.03
C LEU A 93 29.80 8.86 15.23
N LYS A 94 29.02 9.85 15.67
CA LYS A 94 29.25 10.57 16.92
C LYS A 94 28.20 10.16 17.96
N PRO A 95 28.53 10.11 19.26
CA PRO A 95 27.53 9.90 20.31
C PRO A 95 26.33 10.85 20.16
N GLY A 96 25.12 10.32 20.29
CA GLY A 96 23.87 11.05 20.06
C GLY A 96 23.37 11.06 18.61
N THR A 97 24.07 10.39 17.68
CA THR A 97 23.59 10.25 16.29
C THR A 97 22.37 9.34 16.26
N ARG A 98 21.27 9.83 15.67
CA ARG A 98 20.08 9.03 15.40
C ARG A 98 20.24 8.34 14.05
N ILE A 99 19.94 7.06 14.00
CA ILE A 99 20.08 6.23 12.81
C ILE A 99 18.75 5.52 12.56
N THR A 100 18.22 5.64 11.35
CA THR A 100 16.98 4.98 10.96
C THR A 100 17.30 3.85 9.98
N PHE A 101 16.97 2.63 10.40
CA PHE A 101 17.12 1.39 9.64
C PHE A 101 15.74 0.95 9.14
N GLY A 102 15.36 1.33 7.92
CA GLY A 102 13.99 1.10 7.45
C GLY A 102 12.97 1.85 8.31
N ASP A 103 12.21 1.12 9.13
CA ASP A 103 11.21 1.64 10.08
C ASP A 103 11.68 1.63 11.55
N VAL A 104 12.94 1.25 11.82
CA VAL A 104 13.48 1.15 13.18
C VAL A 104 14.44 2.31 13.44
N GLU A 105 14.12 3.16 14.43
CA GLU A 105 14.99 4.23 14.89
C GLU A 105 15.87 3.80 16.06
N MET A 106 17.17 4.02 15.91
CA MET A 106 18.19 3.72 16.91
C MET A 106 18.99 4.98 17.25
N LEU A 107 19.43 5.09 18.50
CA LEU A 107 20.37 6.11 18.95
C LEU A 107 21.74 5.46 19.19
N PHE A 108 22.77 6.00 18.54
CA PHE A 108 24.14 5.57 18.78
C PHE A 108 24.74 6.33 19.96
N ASP A 109 25.35 5.60 20.89
CA ASP A 109 26.10 6.18 22.02
C ASP A 109 27.36 5.37 22.31
N CYS A 110 28.39 6.02 22.85
CA CYS A 110 29.64 5.40 23.34
C CYS A 110 30.00 5.84 24.77
N ASN A 111 29.02 6.35 25.53
CA ASN A 111 29.17 6.72 26.93
C ASN A 111 29.18 5.47 27.85
N SER A 112 29.55 5.68 29.12
CA SER A 112 29.45 4.62 30.14
C SER A 112 28.01 4.11 30.26
N LEU A 113 27.81 2.79 30.37
CA LEU A 113 26.47 2.17 30.50
C LEU A 113 25.59 2.82 31.58
N SER A 114 26.20 3.21 32.70
CA SER A 114 25.52 3.92 33.81
C SER A 114 24.88 5.25 33.39
N GLN A 115 25.48 5.95 32.42
CA GLN A 115 24.95 7.20 31.89
C GLN A 115 23.81 6.96 30.91
N ILE A 116 23.89 5.88 30.12
CA ILE A 116 22.88 5.51 29.13
C ILE A 116 21.54 5.17 29.81
N GLU A 117 21.56 4.37 30.88
CA GLU A 117 20.35 4.04 31.65
C GLU A 117 19.67 5.28 32.22
N THR A 118 20.47 6.20 32.77
CA THR A 118 19.98 7.47 33.31
C THR A 118 19.37 8.35 32.22
N GLN A 119 19.95 8.34 31.01
CA GLN A 119 19.46 9.14 29.88
C GLN A 119 18.16 8.58 29.30
N VAL A 120 18.02 7.25 29.22
CA VAL A 120 16.78 6.58 28.80
C VAL A 120 15.65 6.90 29.78
N GLN A 121 15.91 6.90 31.08
CA GLN A 121 14.94 7.31 32.11
C GLN A 121 14.57 8.79 32.00
N LYS A 122 15.56 9.68 31.79
CA LYS A 122 15.34 11.14 31.74
C LYS A 122 14.57 11.57 30.48
N ASN A 123 14.72 10.87 29.37
CA ASN A 123 14.07 11.22 28.10
C ASN A 123 12.60 10.77 28.01
N GLY A 124 12.03 10.20 29.08
CA GLY A 124 10.59 9.95 29.16
C GLY A 124 10.07 8.93 28.14
N ILE A 125 10.90 7.97 27.72
CA ILE A 125 10.41 6.81 26.98
C ILE A 125 9.56 6.01 27.98
N LEU A 126 8.24 6.18 27.89
CA LEU A 126 7.24 5.54 28.72
C LEU A 126 7.46 4.02 28.70
N HIS A 127 8.00 3.48 29.79
CA HIS A 127 7.96 2.05 30.04
C HIS A 127 6.49 1.60 30.00
N PRO A 128 6.12 0.55 29.24
CA PRO A 128 4.89 -0.16 29.53
C PRO A 128 5.00 -0.67 30.97
N THR A 129 4.04 -0.28 31.79
CA THR A 129 3.93 -0.64 33.20
C THR A 129 4.15 -2.14 33.39
N PRO A 130 5.11 -2.58 34.22
CA PRO A 130 5.25 -4.00 34.54
C PRO A 130 4.03 -4.40 35.37
N CYS A 131 3.23 -5.32 34.82
CA CYS A 131 2.17 -5.97 35.59
C CYS A 131 2.81 -6.65 36.81
N SER A 132 2.35 -6.29 38.00
CA SER A 132 2.83 -6.84 39.27
C SER A 132 2.58 -8.37 39.32
N PRO A 133 3.51 -9.14 39.91
CA PRO A 133 3.31 -10.56 40.15
C PRO A 133 2.46 -10.72 41.42
N SER A 134 1.37 -11.48 41.33
CA SER A 134 0.62 -11.90 42.51
C SER A 134 0.48 -13.43 42.51
N THR A 135 1.23 -14.02 43.43
CA THR A 135 0.86 -15.12 44.33
C THR A 135 0.44 -16.48 43.77
N THR A 136 1.39 -17.41 43.85
CA THR A 136 1.29 -18.77 44.46
C THR A 136 0.07 -19.64 44.12
N CYS A 137 0.33 -20.73 43.40
CA CYS A 137 -0.41 -21.98 43.59
C CYS A 137 0.53 -23.18 43.69
N THR A 138 0.19 -24.01 44.65
CA THR A 138 0.96 -25.05 45.32
C THR A 138 1.07 -26.33 44.50
N THR A 139 2.25 -26.94 44.55
CA THR A 139 2.61 -28.25 44.00
C THR A 139 1.95 -29.40 44.74
N THR A 140 1.44 -30.42 44.04
CA THR A 140 1.62 -31.88 44.33
C THR A 140 1.05 -32.74 43.19
N PRO A 141 1.47 -34.02 43.04
CA PRO A 141 1.83 -34.61 41.74
C PRO A 141 1.06 -35.90 41.39
N ILE A 142 1.46 -36.54 40.28
CA ILE A 142 1.35 -37.97 39.90
C ILE A 142 0.51 -38.23 38.64
N GLY A 143 1.14 -38.85 37.64
CA GLY A 143 0.48 -39.71 36.65
C GLY A 143 0.91 -39.47 35.19
N PRO A 144 1.62 -40.40 34.53
CA PRO A 144 2.08 -40.23 33.15
C PRO A 144 1.03 -40.76 32.17
N CYS A 145 0.81 -40.07 31.05
CA CYS A 145 0.24 -40.67 29.86
C CYS A 145 0.75 -40.00 28.59
N THR A 146 0.99 -40.89 27.64
CA THR A 146 1.74 -40.81 26.40
C THR A 146 1.01 -40.10 25.25
N GLU A 147 1.83 -39.71 24.28
CA GLU A 147 1.59 -39.76 22.81
C GLU A 147 0.95 -38.59 22.04
N LEU A 148 1.81 -38.03 21.17
CA LEU A 148 1.70 -37.91 19.70
C LEU A 148 0.51 -37.16 19.06
N LEU A 149 0.86 -35.94 18.61
CA LEU A 149 0.92 -35.49 17.21
C LEU A 149 -0.29 -35.59 16.25
N HIS A 150 -0.52 -34.42 15.62
CA HIS A 150 -0.94 -34.17 14.22
C HIS A 150 -2.35 -34.58 13.77
N GLY A 151 -2.99 -33.67 13.01
CA GLY A 151 -4.14 -34.05 12.20
C GLY A 151 -4.89 -32.90 11.55
N SER A 152 -4.35 -32.37 10.46
CA SER A 152 -4.98 -31.47 9.49
C SER A 152 -6.31 -32.01 8.96
N GLY A 153 -7.33 -31.15 8.87
CA GLY A 153 -8.59 -31.43 8.19
C GLY A 153 -8.69 -30.71 6.85
N THR A 154 -8.53 -31.44 5.75
CA THR A 154 -8.85 -31.04 4.38
C THR A 154 -10.35 -31.18 4.11
N SER A 155 -10.96 -30.14 3.55
CA SER A 155 -12.39 -30.05 3.22
C SER A 155 -12.66 -30.59 1.80
N PRO A 156 -13.71 -31.41 1.56
CA PRO A 156 -14.07 -31.85 0.22
C PRO A 156 -15.02 -30.88 -0.49
N VAL A 157 -14.68 -30.59 -1.74
CA VAL A 157 -15.42 -29.75 -2.70
C VAL A 157 -16.54 -30.57 -3.36
N ALA A 158 -17.76 -30.03 -3.37
CA ALA A 158 -18.91 -30.55 -4.10
C ALA A 158 -18.94 -30.03 -5.56
N PRO A 159 -19.45 -30.81 -6.54
CA PRO A 159 -19.48 -30.40 -7.94
C PRO A 159 -20.71 -29.54 -8.26
N THR A 160 -20.49 -28.36 -8.83
CA THR A 160 -21.55 -27.46 -9.30
C THR A 160 -21.91 -27.77 -10.75
N LYS A 161 -23.22 -27.91 -11.00
CA LYS A 161 -23.83 -28.17 -12.31
C LYS A 161 -23.71 -26.95 -13.23
N THR A 162 -23.29 -27.22 -14.46
CA THR A 162 -23.28 -26.31 -15.61
C THR A 162 -24.72 -25.99 -16.05
N ILE A 163 -25.08 -24.70 -16.06
CA ILE A 163 -26.29 -24.19 -16.70
C ILE A 163 -25.80 -23.33 -17.87
N SER A 164 -25.96 -23.84 -19.09
CA SER A 164 -25.78 -23.09 -20.34
C SER A 164 -27.02 -22.23 -20.56
N ARG A 165 -26.84 -20.93 -20.71
CA ARG A 165 -27.91 -19.97 -21.05
C ARG A 165 -27.55 -19.34 -22.39
N THR A 166 -28.28 -19.74 -23.42
CA THR A 166 -28.34 -19.09 -24.74
C THR A 166 -29.02 -17.73 -24.60
N ILE A 167 -28.42 -16.69 -25.19
CA ILE A 167 -29.03 -15.38 -25.36
C ILE A 167 -29.25 -15.19 -26.86
N ASP A 168 -30.51 -15.01 -27.23
CA ASP A 168 -30.96 -14.66 -28.57
C ASP A 168 -30.60 -13.19 -28.89
N GLU A 169 -29.97 -13.00 -30.05
CA GLU A 169 -29.87 -11.72 -30.74
C GLU A 169 -31.21 -11.36 -31.36
N ASN A 170 -31.74 -10.18 -31.04
CA ASN A 170 -32.69 -9.47 -31.90
C ASN A 170 -32.79 -8.03 -31.42
N THR A 171 -32.14 -7.10 -32.12
CA THR A 171 -32.57 -5.69 -32.13
C THR A 171 -32.38 -5.13 -33.52
N ARG A 172 -33.53 -4.89 -34.14
CA ARG A 172 -33.74 -4.36 -35.48
C ARG A 172 -33.46 -2.87 -35.54
N GLU A 173 -33.02 -2.48 -36.73
CA GLU A 173 -32.86 -1.15 -37.28
C GLU A 173 -34.17 -0.36 -37.34
N GLU A 174 -34.05 0.95 -37.19
CA GLU A 174 -34.72 2.07 -37.88
C GLU A 174 -34.32 3.33 -37.08
N GLU A 175 -33.84 4.44 -37.65
CA GLU A 175 -34.66 5.40 -38.36
C GLU A 175 -33.80 6.57 -38.93
N LEU A 176 -33.92 6.79 -40.24
CA LEU A 176 -34.07 8.07 -40.97
C LEU A 176 -32.95 9.14 -40.95
N VAL A 177 -32.20 9.19 -42.04
CA VAL A 177 -31.50 10.38 -42.54
C VAL A 177 -32.38 11.02 -43.63
N LYS A 178 -32.69 12.32 -43.50
CA LYS A 178 -33.21 13.14 -44.59
C LYS A 178 -32.37 14.40 -44.78
N GLU A 179 -32.18 14.68 -46.06
CA GLU A 179 -31.26 15.62 -46.68
C GLU A 179 -31.60 17.10 -46.46
N GLY A 180 -30.54 17.90 -46.35
CA GLY A 180 -30.18 18.98 -47.27
C GLY A 180 -31.26 19.94 -47.78
N ALA A 181 -31.15 21.20 -47.34
CA ALA A 181 -31.37 22.37 -48.20
C ALA A 181 -30.72 23.63 -47.59
N THR A 182 -29.72 24.18 -48.27
CA THR A 182 -29.36 25.62 -48.23
C THR A 182 -30.36 26.39 -49.10
N PRO A 183 -30.66 27.67 -48.80
CA PRO A 183 -29.94 28.75 -49.51
C PRO A 183 -29.78 30.10 -48.76
N THR A 184 -28.65 30.76 -49.03
CA THR A 184 -28.55 32.16 -49.54
C THR A 184 -28.81 33.37 -48.61
N VAL A 185 -27.69 34.08 -48.34
CA VAL A 185 -27.43 35.55 -48.42
C VAL A 185 -28.10 36.50 -47.42
N SER A 186 -27.26 37.25 -46.67
CA SER A 186 -27.15 38.72 -46.85
C SER A 186 -26.09 39.38 -45.95
N ASN A 187 -25.55 40.46 -46.50
CA ASN A 187 -24.45 41.31 -46.06
C ASN A 187 -24.75 42.21 -44.85
N ALA A 188 -23.70 42.56 -44.10
CA ALA A 188 -23.35 43.93 -43.61
C ALA A 188 -22.07 43.79 -42.76
N ARG A 189 -20.88 44.29 -43.09
CA ARG A 189 -20.42 45.67 -43.33
C ARG A 189 -20.73 46.64 -42.19
N THR A 190 -19.80 46.73 -41.23
CA THR A 190 -19.49 48.00 -40.55
C THR A 190 -18.00 48.08 -40.21
N THR A 191 -17.42 49.16 -40.70
CA THR A 191 -16.06 49.69 -40.54
C THR A 191 -15.97 50.60 -39.31
N VAL A 192 -14.74 51.11 -39.04
CA VAL A 192 -14.39 52.38 -38.34
C VAL A 192 -14.05 52.22 -36.84
N GLU A 193 -12.75 52.17 -36.48
CA GLU A 193 -11.89 53.27 -35.90
C GLU A 193 -11.83 53.15 -34.36
N GLU A 194 -10.84 53.60 -33.59
CA GLU A 194 -9.52 54.21 -33.77
C GLU A 194 -8.89 54.33 -32.36
N ASN A 195 -7.55 54.21 -32.29
CA ASN A 195 -6.57 54.76 -31.33
C ASN A 195 -6.84 54.84 -29.81
N ARG A 196 -5.85 54.32 -29.06
CA ARG A 196 -5.06 55.06 -28.03
C ARG A 196 -3.73 54.32 -27.79
N ARG A 197 -2.63 54.84 -28.34
CA ARG A 197 -1.56 55.58 -27.63
C ARG A 197 -1.02 54.88 -26.38
N MET A 198 0.22 54.39 -26.46
CA MET A 198 1.20 54.60 -25.40
C MET A 198 2.61 54.73 -25.99
N ASP A 199 3.18 55.91 -25.78
CA ASP A 199 4.59 56.24 -25.90
C ASP A 199 5.41 55.43 -24.90
N SER A 200 6.53 54.87 -25.35
CA SER A 200 7.79 54.94 -24.59
C SER A 200 8.95 54.60 -25.53
N SER A 201 9.70 55.64 -25.88
CA SER A 201 11.05 55.51 -26.43
C SER A 201 12.03 55.33 -25.27
N ASP A 202 13.00 54.43 -25.43
CA ASP A 202 14.44 54.61 -25.16
C ASP A 202 15.10 53.23 -25.27
N LYS A 203 15.65 52.88 -26.43
CA LYS A 203 17.09 53.01 -26.76
C LYS A 203 18.00 52.64 -25.58
N LEU A 204 18.71 51.51 -25.70
CA LEU A 204 20.16 51.50 -25.93
C LEU A 204 20.69 50.07 -26.20
N HIS A 205 21.53 50.00 -27.24
CA HIS A 205 22.60 49.06 -27.59
C HIS A 205 22.33 47.62 -28.09
N ALA A 206 22.67 47.46 -29.39
CA ALA A 206 23.23 46.29 -30.05
C ALA A 206 24.45 45.71 -29.27
N ASP A 207 24.76 44.42 -29.29
CA ASP A 207 25.27 43.70 -30.45
C ASP A 207 25.06 42.16 -30.41
N ILE A 208 24.52 41.65 -31.52
CA ILE A 208 25.04 40.59 -32.37
C ILE A 208 25.89 39.47 -31.72
N SER A 209 25.31 38.27 -31.63
CA SER A 209 25.95 37.08 -32.24
C SER A 209 24.96 35.99 -32.63
N ARG A 210 25.19 35.50 -33.84
CA ARG A 210 24.41 34.59 -34.68
C ARG A 210 24.51 33.13 -34.25
N GLY A 211 23.46 32.39 -34.61
CA GLY A 211 23.49 30.96 -34.97
C GLY A 211 22.83 30.07 -33.91
N SER A 212 21.96 29.11 -34.23
CA SER A 212 21.46 28.62 -35.51
C SER A 212 20.19 27.81 -35.25
N SER A 213 19.32 27.75 -36.24
CA SER A 213 18.01 27.11 -36.25
C SER A 213 18.07 25.58 -36.42
N SER A 214 17.25 24.86 -35.67
CA SER A 214 16.47 23.67 -36.08
C SER A 214 15.67 23.25 -34.84
N GLY A 215 14.34 23.24 -34.81
CA GLY A 215 13.45 22.44 -35.63
C GLY A 215 12.54 21.71 -34.63
N GLY A 216 11.22 21.84 -34.81
CA GLY A 216 10.23 21.54 -33.77
C GLY A 216 10.19 20.10 -33.28
N ASN A 217 9.66 19.96 -32.06
CA ASN A 217 8.63 18.99 -31.71
C ASN A 217 8.05 19.38 -30.35
N GLU A 218 6.76 19.71 -30.32
CA GLU A 218 5.96 19.75 -29.10
C GLU A 218 5.94 18.34 -28.49
N SER A 219 6.71 18.15 -27.41
CA SER A 219 6.64 16.95 -26.58
C SER A 219 6.23 17.36 -25.16
N VAL A 220 5.05 16.86 -24.79
CA VAL A 220 4.42 16.81 -23.47
C VAL A 220 5.42 16.78 -22.30
N PRO A 221 5.26 17.61 -21.25
CA PRO A 221 6.09 17.50 -20.06
C PRO A 221 5.62 16.30 -19.22
N TYR A 222 6.32 15.18 -19.33
CA TYR A 222 6.20 14.08 -18.38
C TYR A 222 7.13 14.37 -17.21
N LEU A 223 6.56 14.67 -16.05
CA LEU A 223 7.26 14.77 -14.78
C LEU A 223 8.01 13.46 -14.51
N GLU A 224 9.34 13.53 -14.45
CA GLU A 224 10.20 12.50 -13.88
C GLU A 224 9.91 12.38 -12.38
N GLU A 225 8.91 11.59 -12.01
CA GLU A 225 8.84 11.01 -10.68
C GLU A 225 9.94 9.95 -10.55
N SER A 226 10.80 10.14 -9.54
CA SER A 226 11.90 9.27 -9.19
C SER A 226 11.42 7.83 -8.92
N ILE A 227 11.47 6.98 -9.95
CA ILE A 227 11.15 5.56 -9.85
C ILE A 227 12.22 4.90 -8.98
N GLY A 228 11.83 4.57 -7.74
CA GLY A 228 12.62 3.72 -6.85
C GLY A 228 13.07 2.44 -7.56
N THR A 229 14.37 2.20 -7.56
CA THR A 229 15.04 1.07 -8.19
C THR A 229 14.75 -0.24 -7.45
N ARG A 230 13.56 -0.81 -7.65
CA ARG A 230 13.22 -2.17 -7.19
C ARG A 230 13.81 -3.21 -8.15
N ARG A 231 15.06 -3.62 -7.93
CA ARG A 231 15.72 -4.70 -8.70
C ARG A 231 15.38 -6.09 -8.16
N LYS A 232 14.99 -6.95 -9.10
CA LYS A 232 14.49 -8.33 -9.00
C LYS A 232 15.66 -9.29 -8.74
N ARG A 233 15.58 -10.15 -7.71
CA ARG A 233 16.52 -11.27 -7.50
C ARG A 233 16.28 -12.36 -8.53
N GLY A 234 17.35 -12.75 -9.23
CA GLY A 234 17.43 -14.01 -9.96
C GLY A 234 17.40 -15.18 -8.99
N ARG A 235 16.60 -16.20 -9.32
CA ARG A 235 16.55 -17.46 -8.61
C ARG A 235 17.57 -18.37 -9.28
N SER A 236 18.70 -18.61 -8.62
CA SER A 236 19.69 -19.60 -9.06
C SER A 236 19.17 -20.99 -8.69
N GLU A 237 18.92 -21.83 -9.70
CA GLU A 237 18.85 -23.28 -9.55
C GLU A 237 20.27 -23.80 -9.33
N CYS A 238 20.46 -24.64 -8.31
CA CYS A 238 21.62 -25.51 -8.21
C CYS A 238 21.18 -26.86 -7.65
N ASP A 239 21.56 -27.89 -8.40
CA ASP A 239 21.39 -29.33 -8.20
C ASP A 239 21.53 -29.82 -6.77
N LYS A 240 20.66 -30.76 -6.37
CA LYS A 240 21.02 -31.86 -5.47
C LYS A 240 20.31 -33.16 -5.87
N LYS A 241 21.08 -34.02 -6.56
CA LYS A 241 20.94 -35.48 -6.52
C LYS A 241 21.21 -35.95 -5.08
N ILE A 242 20.26 -36.63 -4.45
CA ILE A 242 20.56 -37.58 -3.36
C ILE A 242 19.71 -38.83 -3.58
N ALA A 243 20.38 -39.96 -3.41
CA ALA A 243 19.99 -41.29 -3.81
C ALA A 243 18.86 -41.92 -2.97
N ARG A 244 18.19 -42.88 -3.62
CA ARG A 244 17.29 -43.89 -3.08
C ARG A 244 17.89 -44.67 -1.90
N ALA A 245 17.05 -44.96 -0.91
CA ALA A 245 17.08 -46.24 -0.21
C ALA A 245 15.64 -46.71 0.01
N THR A 246 15.36 -47.89 -0.54
CA THR A 246 14.08 -48.61 -0.57
C THR A 246 14.00 -49.50 0.66
N VAL A 247 12.91 -49.49 1.42
CA VAL A 247 12.48 -50.66 2.20
C VAL A 247 10.96 -50.77 2.10
N SER A 248 10.55 -51.90 1.53
CA SER A 248 9.18 -52.37 1.37
C SER A 248 8.65 -52.98 2.66
N SER A 249 7.38 -52.76 2.98
CA SER A 249 6.57 -53.77 3.68
C SER A 249 5.08 -53.55 3.38
N SER A 250 4.38 -54.68 3.33
CA SER A 250 3.12 -54.92 2.63
C SER A 250 2.06 -55.47 3.59
N LEU A 251 0.77 -55.31 3.20
CA LEU A 251 -0.43 -56.00 3.71
C LEU A 251 -0.90 -55.53 5.10
N ALA A 252 -2.19 -55.36 5.43
CA ALA A 252 -3.39 -56.02 4.96
C ALA A 252 -4.66 -55.16 5.14
N ASN A 253 -5.69 -55.50 4.37
CA ASN A 253 -7.06 -54.99 4.39
C ASN A 253 -7.83 -55.43 5.64
N SER A 254 -8.66 -54.55 6.21
CA SER A 254 -9.95 -54.86 6.87
C SER A 254 -10.76 -53.57 7.10
N PRO A 255 -12.08 -53.54 6.79
CA PRO A 255 -12.93 -52.35 6.97
C PRO A 255 -13.52 -52.27 8.39
N PRO A 256 -13.66 -51.07 8.99
CA PRO A 256 -14.32 -50.90 10.28
C PRO A 256 -15.85 -50.78 10.17
N PRO A 257 -16.59 -51.08 11.25
CA PRO A 257 -18.04 -51.27 11.27
C PRO A 257 -18.84 -49.96 11.30
N VAL A 258 -20.05 -50.02 10.72
CA VAL A 258 -21.04 -48.94 10.61
C VAL A 258 -21.79 -48.76 11.95
N PRO A 259 -21.91 -47.53 12.49
CA PRO A 259 -22.78 -47.24 13.64
C PRO A 259 -24.23 -46.87 13.22
N PRO A 260 -25.23 -47.07 14.11
CA PRO A 260 -26.66 -46.96 13.81
C PRO A 260 -27.19 -45.52 13.79
N PRO A 261 -28.33 -45.25 13.11
CA PRO A 261 -28.90 -43.92 12.98
C PRO A 261 -29.75 -43.53 14.21
N LEU A 262 -29.53 -42.32 14.73
CA LEU A 262 -30.39 -41.71 15.74
C LEU A 262 -31.51 -40.90 15.07
N HIS A 263 -32.74 -41.21 15.48
CA HIS A 263 -33.97 -40.51 15.13
C HIS A 263 -33.99 -39.09 15.73
N TYR A 264 -34.26 -38.08 14.92
CA TYR A 264 -34.60 -36.73 15.38
C TYR A 264 -36.06 -36.46 15.04
N SER A 265 -36.90 -36.42 16.08
CA SER A 265 -38.33 -36.14 15.99
C SER A 265 -38.55 -34.64 15.89
N SER A 266 -39.21 -34.23 14.82
CA SER A 266 -39.83 -32.93 14.63
C SER A 266 -41.12 -32.80 15.44
N SER A 267 -41.28 -31.70 16.16
CA SER A 267 -42.59 -31.23 16.61
C SER A 267 -42.71 -29.71 16.48
N SER A 268 -43.96 -29.32 16.28
CA SER A 268 -44.49 -28.15 15.58
C SER A 268 -45.21 -27.18 16.52
N SER A 269 -45.58 -26.00 15.98
CA SER A 269 -46.63 -25.05 16.43
C SER A 269 -46.36 -24.29 17.74
N SER A 270 -46.75 -23.03 17.98
CA SER A 270 -47.88 -22.18 17.58
C SER A 270 -47.47 -20.70 17.89
N ALA A 271 -47.77 -19.68 17.09
CA ALA A 271 -49.02 -18.93 16.89
C ALA A 271 -49.60 -18.20 18.13
N ALA A 272 -49.49 -16.86 18.07
CA ALA A 272 -50.36 -15.80 18.60
C ALA A 272 -50.53 -15.59 20.12
N ALA A 273 -50.28 -14.35 20.59
CA ALA A 273 -51.34 -13.44 21.04
C ALA A 273 -50.76 -12.11 21.58
N ALA A 274 -51.45 -11.03 21.25
CA ALA A 274 -51.26 -9.68 21.75
C ALA A 274 -51.83 -9.51 23.16
N ALA A 275 -51.21 -8.65 23.97
CA ALA A 275 -51.90 -7.92 25.04
C ALA A 275 -51.09 -6.67 25.44
N ALA A 276 -51.80 -5.54 25.49
CA ALA A 276 -51.34 -4.25 25.94
C ALA A 276 -51.29 -4.16 27.47
N ALA A 277 -50.29 -3.45 28.01
CA ALA A 277 -50.35 -2.88 29.37
C ALA A 277 -49.32 -1.73 29.53
N THR A 278 -49.85 -0.52 29.38
CA THR A 278 -49.71 0.70 30.19
C THR A 278 -48.68 0.73 31.36
N THR A 279 -47.78 1.72 31.27
CA THR A 279 -47.21 2.56 32.36
C THR A 279 -46.26 1.95 33.38
N THR A 280 -44.98 2.37 33.34
CA THR A 280 -44.32 3.04 34.48
C THR A 280 -43.12 3.85 34.00
N GLU A 281 -43.12 5.15 34.25
CA GLU A 281 -41.98 6.05 34.05
C GLU A 281 -40.89 5.74 35.07
N SER A 282 -39.76 5.23 34.60
CA SER A 282 -38.50 5.26 35.34
C SER A 282 -37.51 6.08 34.52
N GLN A 283 -37.05 7.20 35.09
CA GLN A 283 -35.95 8.02 34.59
C GLN A 283 -34.66 7.20 34.56
N GLY A 284 -34.52 6.37 33.54
CA GLY A 284 -33.30 5.68 33.20
C GLY A 284 -32.42 6.63 32.42
N VAL A 285 -31.24 6.93 32.95
CA VAL A 285 -30.15 7.59 32.22
C VAL A 285 -29.83 6.72 31.01
N THR A 286 -30.44 7.03 29.87
CA THR A 286 -30.16 6.38 28.59
C THR A 286 -28.73 6.73 28.22
N ALA A 287 -27.80 5.83 28.58
CA ALA A 287 -26.44 5.83 28.09
C ALA A 287 -26.53 5.90 26.57
N THR A 288 -26.22 7.07 26.02
CA THR A 288 -26.20 7.29 24.59
C THR A 288 -25.10 6.38 24.06
N ILE A 289 -25.51 5.26 23.46
CA ILE A 289 -24.60 4.33 22.79
C ILE A 289 -24.03 5.09 21.61
N THR A 290 -22.93 5.81 21.82
CA THR A 290 -22.15 6.39 20.74
C THR A 290 -21.68 5.23 19.89
N PRO A 291 -22.09 5.13 18.62
CA PRO A 291 -21.67 4.03 17.75
C PRO A 291 -20.15 4.02 17.75
N SER A 292 -19.57 2.83 17.99
CA SER A 292 -18.13 2.63 17.91
C SER A 292 -17.65 3.17 16.57
N ARG A 293 -17.02 4.34 16.58
CA ARG A 293 -16.53 4.98 15.36
C ARG A 293 -15.45 4.06 14.80
N SER A 294 -15.78 3.32 13.76
CA SER A 294 -14.79 2.56 13.01
C SER A 294 -13.67 3.52 12.62
N LEU A 295 -12.43 3.09 12.83
CA LEU A 295 -11.27 3.89 12.44
C LEU A 295 -11.35 4.11 10.94
N ARG A 296 -11.29 5.38 10.51
CA ARG A 296 -11.35 5.77 9.10
C ARG A 296 -9.96 6.05 8.58
N PHE A 297 -9.63 5.47 7.44
CA PHE A 297 -8.32 5.59 6.80
C PHE A 297 -8.42 6.36 5.48
N ALA A 298 -7.55 7.36 5.32
CA ALA A 298 -7.41 8.14 4.10
C ALA A 298 -6.05 7.88 3.45
N CYS A 299 -6.04 7.63 2.15
CA CYS A 299 -4.84 7.58 1.33
C CYS A 299 -4.72 8.86 0.50
N PHE A 300 -3.51 9.19 0.06
CA PHE A 300 -3.20 10.41 -0.70
C PHE A 300 -2.45 10.05 -1.97
N SER A 301 -2.75 10.74 -3.08
CA SER A 301 -2.11 10.53 -4.38
C SER A 301 -2.04 11.81 -5.21
N GLY A 302 -0.99 11.95 -6.02
CA GLY A 302 -0.84 13.08 -6.96
C GLY A 302 -0.70 14.43 -6.26
N MET A 303 0.01 14.46 -5.14
CA MET A 303 0.32 15.66 -4.36
C MET A 303 1.84 15.71 -4.16
N ASP A 304 2.41 16.91 -4.13
CA ASP A 304 3.81 17.06 -3.74
C ASP A 304 4.03 16.80 -2.24
N GLY A 305 5.29 16.84 -1.79
CA GLY A 305 5.63 16.55 -0.40
C GLY A 305 5.03 17.52 0.62
N ALA A 306 4.91 18.80 0.28
CA ALA A 306 4.37 19.84 1.16
C ALA A 306 2.84 19.78 1.19
N GLU A 307 2.21 19.76 0.02
CA GLU A 307 0.75 19.61 -0.15
C GLU A 307 0.24 18.35 0.56
N ARG A 308 0.95 17.22 0.40
CA ARG A 308 0.60 15.97 1.07
C ARG A 308 0.70 16.09 2.59
N ALA A 309 1.70 16.79 3.13
CA ALA A 309 1.86 16.96 4.57
C ALA A 309 0.72 17.81 5.16
N ASP A 310 0.33 18.87 4.46
CA ASP A 310 -0.79 19.73 4.85
C ASP A 310 -2.13 18.99 4.77
N ALA A 311 -2.37 18.26 3.68
CA ALA A 311 -3.56 17.44 3.53
C ALA A 311 -3.65 16.36 4.62
N GLN A 312 -2.53 15.72 4.99
CA GLN A 312 -2.50 14.77 6.10
C GLN A 312 -2.81 15.43 7.45
N LYS A 313 -2.31 16.64 7.70
CA LYS A 313 -2.60 17.41 8.91
C LYS A 313 -4.10 17.74 9.01
N LEU A 314 -4.71 18.17 7.91
CA LEU A 314 -6.14 18.45 7.83
C LEU A 314 -6.99 17.18 8.04
N ALA A 315 -6.62 16.07 7.38
CA ALA A 315 -7.31 14.79 7.55
C ALA A 315 -7.27 14.29 9.01
N ARG A 316 -6.10 14.40 9.67
CA ARG A 316 -5.95 14.05 11.09
C ARG A 316 -6.84 14.92 11.99
N ARG A 317 -6.96 16.22 11.69
CA ARG A 317 -7.87 17.13 12.40
C ARG A 317 -9.34 16.72 12.26
N LEU A 318 -9.71 16.15 11.12
CA LEU A 318 -11.04 15.59 10.85
C LEU A 318 -11.23 14.16 11.41
N GLY A 319 -10.25 13.62 12.14
CA GLY A 319 -10.33 12.29 12.77
C GLY A 319 -9.98 11.12 11.83
N TRP A 320 -9.41 11.39 10.65
CA TRP A 320 -8.92 10.35 9.74
C TRP A 320 -7.50 9.94 10.08
N ARG A 321 -7.20 8.65 9.90
CA ARG A 321 -5.83 8.11 9.93
C ARG A 321 -5.27 8.07 8.52
N VAL A 322 -3.95 8.13 8.40
CA VAL A 322 -3.27 8.04 7.10
C VAL A 322 -2.98 6.57 6.80
N ALA A 323 -3.47 6.08 5.67
CA ALA A 323 -3.10 4.77 5.12
C ALA A 323 -2.02 4.95 4.04
N GLU A 324 -1.05 4.03 4.04
CA GLU A 324 0.01 4.04 3.05
C GLU A 324 -0.38 3.32 1.77
N ASP A 325 -1.06 2.18 1.93
CA ASP A 325 -1.65 1.41 0.86
C ASP A 325 -3.10 1.86 0.61
N ILE A 326 -3.50 1.91 -0.65
CA ILE A 326 -4.86 2.21 -1.06
C ILE A 326 -5.82 1.07 -0.70
N ILE A 327 -5.32 -0.17 -0.59
CA ILE A 327 -6.14 -1.34 -0.26
C ILE A 327 -6.72 -1.25 1.17
N ASP A 328 -5.99 -0.60 2.08
CA ASP A 328 -6.38 -0.43 3.49
C ASP A 328 -7.15 0.88 3.74
N ALA A 329 -7.42 1.67 2.70
CA ALA A 329 -8.02 2.98 2.82
C ALA A 329 -9.54 2.97 2.57
N ASP A 330 -10.27 3.77 3.33
CA ASP A 330 -11.70 4.01 3.15
C ASP A 330 -11.98 5.20 2.20
N LEU A 331 -10.96 6.01 1.92
CA LEU A 331 -11.03 7.23 1.12
C LEU A 331 -9.70 7.49 0.42
N LEU A 332 -9.74 7.91 -0.84
CA LEU A 332 -8.59 8.48 -1.54
C LEU A 332 -8.77 9.99 -1.72
N VAL A 333 -7.81 10.76 -1.23
CA VAL A 333 -7.71 12.21 -1.48
C VAL A 333 -6.68 12.45 -2.59
N VAL A 334 -7.06 13.24 -3.60
CA VAL A 334 -6.20 13.54 -4.75
C VAL A 334 -5.90 15.04 -4.84
N GLY A 335 -4.66 15.36 -5.23
CA GLY A 335 -4.23 16.73 -5.51
C GLY A 335 -4.70 17.25 -6.86
N ARG A 336 -4.41 18.52 -7.13
CA ARG A 336 -4.67 19.19 -8.42
C ARG A 336 -3.36 19.54 -9.12
N PRO A 337 -3.22 19.30 -10.44
CA PRO A 337 -4.19 18.65 -11.32
C PRO A 337 -4.32 17.16 -11.04
N VAL A 338 -5.51 16.61 -11.30
CA VAL A 338 -5.80 15.19 -11.06
C VAL A 338 -5.12 14.34 -12.13
N ALA A 339 -4.33 13.35 -11.72
CA ALA A 339 -3.56 12.49 -12.60
C ALA A 339 -3.99 11.02 -12.53
N ARG A 340 -3.76 10.27 -13.61
CA ARG A 340 -4.03 8.83 -13.72
C ARG A 340 -2.92 8.01 -13.01
N THR A 341 -2.90 8.06 -11.68
CA THR A 341 -1.93 7.32 -10.87
C THR A 341 -2.39 5.87 -10.59
N PRO A 342 -1.49 4.96 -10.17
CA PRO A 342 -1.88 3.61 -9.79
C PRO A 342 -2.93 3.58 -8.66
N LYS A 343 -2.75 4.42 -7.63
CA LYS A 343 -3.71 4.54 -6.52
C LYS A 343 -5.08 5.02 -6.99
N PHE A 344 -5.13 5.94 -7.95
CA PHE A 344 -6.37 6.42 -8.53
C PHE A 344 -7.12 5.28 -9.24
N LEU A 345 -6.42 4.55 -10.12
CA LEU A 345 -7.01 3.42 -10.87
C LEU A 345 -7.52 2.32 -9.94
N ILE A 346 -6.74 1.97 -8.90
CA ILE A 346 -7.14 0.97 -7.90
C ILE A 346 -8.37 1.42 -7.11
N ALA A 347 -8.41 2.69 -6.69
CA ALA A 347 -9.55 3.23 -5.97
C ALA A 347 -10.84 3.16 -6.82
N VAL A 348 -10.78 3.54 -8.10
CA VAL A 348 -11.92 3.41 -9.02
C VAL A 348 -12.31 1.94 -9.20
N GLY A 349 -11.33 1.06 -9.46
CA GLY A 349 -11.57 -0.37 -9.69
C GLY A 349 -12.22 -1.08 -8.50
N ARG A 350 -11.96 -0.62 -7.27
CA ARG A 350 -12.56 -1.16 -6.03
C ARG A 350 -13.82 -0.43 -5.56
N GLY A 351 -14.15 0.73 -6.13
CA GLY A 351 -15.22 1.59 -5.63
C GLY A 351 -14.87 2.27 -4.29
N ILE A 352 -13.59 2.55 -4.05
CA ILE A 352 -13.15 3.38 -2.92
C ILE A 352 -13.48 4.84 -3.27
N PRO A 353 -14.19 5.59 -2.40
CA PRO A 353 -14.49 6.99 -2.62
C PRO A 353 -13.23 7.81 -2.95
N ILE A 354 -13.31 8.64 -4.00
CA ILE A 354 -12.23 9.53 -4.43
C ILE A 354 -12.72 10.96 -4.30
N VAL A 355 -11.95 11.81 -3.62
CA VAL A 355 -12.28 13.22 -3.39
C VAL A 355 -11.08 14.12 -3.64
N THR A 356 -11.33 15.37 -4.03
CA THR A 356 -10.31 16.43 -4.06
C THR A 356 -9.98 16.92 -2.66
N GLU A 357 -8.86 17.62 -2.51
CA GLU A 357 -8.44 18.25 -1.24
C GLU A 357 -9.46 19.21 -0.62
N ASP A 358 -10.33 19.85 -1.42
CA ASP A 358 -11.45 20.70 -0.95
C ASP A 358 -12.36 19.98 0.07
N PHE A 359 -12.45 18.65 0.00
CA PHE A 359 -13.16 17.86 1.01
C PHE A 359 -12.61 18.08 2.43
N LEU A 360 -11.28 18.20 2.54
CA LEU A 360 -10.59 18.35 3.83
C LEU A 360 -10.74 19.75 4.41
N THR A 361 -10.96 20.77 3.58
CA THR A 361 -11.24 22.13 4.03
C THR A 361 -12.67 22.27 4.50
N ASP A 362 -13.62 21.70 3.76
CA ASP A 362 -15.05 21.82 4.05
C ASP A 362 -15.49 20.91 5.22
N GLY A 363 -14.88 19.74 5.37
CA GLY A 363 -15.20 18.78 6.43
C GLY A 363 -16.56 18.09 6.27
N GLU A 364 -17.21 18.18 5.10
CA GLU A 364 -18.54 17.64 4.83
C GLU A 364 -18.51 16.12 4.57
N VAL A 365 -18.38 15.32 5.63
CA VAL A 365 -18.19 13.86 5.52
C VAL A 365 -19.41 13.09 4.96
N LEU A 366 -20.59 13.71 4.99
CA LEU A 366 -21.83 13.06 4.50
C LEU A 366 -21.99 13.15 2.98
N ASN A 367 -21.30 14.07 2.31
CA ASN A 367 -21.51 14.37 0.89
C ASN A 367 -20.23 14.23 0.05
N LEU A 368 -19.55 13.08 0.16
CA LEU A 368 -18.32 12.80 -0.59
C LEU A 368 -18.49 12.97 -2.11
N LYS A 369 -19.70 12.71 -2.62
CA LYS A 369 -20.08 12.82 -4.03
C LYS A 369 -19.82 14.19 -4.64
N LYS A 370 -19.93 15.27 -3.86
CA LYS A 370 -19.68 16.65 -4.27
C LYS A 370 -18.21 16.91 -4.64
N TYR A 371 -17.30 16.14 -4.05
CA TYR A 371 -15.85 16.33 -4.18
C TYR A 371 -15.20 15.37 -5.18
N VAL A 372 -15.99 14.60 -5.93
CA VAL A 372 -15.44 13.68 -6.94
C VAL A 372 -14.74 14.51 -8.03
N PRO A 373 -13.46 14.23 -8.31
CA PRO A 373 -12.71 14.97 -9.33
C PRO A 373 -13.20 14.66 -10.74
N SER A 374 -12.91 15.55 -11.69
CA SER A 374 -12.82 15.18 -13.11
C SER A 374 -11.38 14.82 -13.45
N LEU A 375 -11.18 13.87 -14.36
CA LEU A 375 -9.86 13.44 -14.82
C LEU A 375 -9.75 13.62 -16.34
N SER A 376 -8.65 14.20 -16.80
CA SER A 376 -8.31 14.23 -18.23
C SER A 376 -6.97 13.54 -18.43
N HIS A 377 -6.89 12.62 -19.39
CA HIS A 377 -5.68 11.90 -19.72
C HIS A 377 -5.62 11.60 -21.22
N GLY A 378 -4.64 12.18 -21.90
CA GLY A 378 -4.55 12.08 -23.36
C GLY A 378 -5.83 12.59 -24.04
N PRO A 379 -6.44 11.83 -24.96
CA PRO A 379 -7.67 12.21 -25.65
C PRO A 379 -8.94 11.93 -24.83
N HIS A 380 -8.82 11.38 -23.61
CA HIS A 380 -9.95 10.94 -22.81
C HIS A 380 -10.22 11.89 -21.64
N THR A 381 -11.48 12.26 -21.49
CA THR A 381 -11.98 13.05 -20.37
C THR A 381 -13.06 12.29 -19.63
N TYR A 382 -12.90 12.18 -18.33
CA TYR A 382 -13.79 11.52 -17.39
C TYR A 382 -14.38 12.58 -16.48
N SER A 383 -15.63 12.95 -16.74
CA SER A 383 -16.33 13.93 -15.90
C SER A 383 -16.55 13.39 -14.49
N ALA A 384 -16.63 14.29 -13.50
CA ALA A 384 -16.95 13.95 -12.13
C ALA A 384 -18.22 13.10 -12.02
N ALA A 385 -19.27 13.43 -12.79
CA ALA A 385 -20.52 12.67 -12.80
C ALA A 385 -20.34 11.24 -13.35
N ALA A 386 -19.49 11.05 -14.37
CA ALA A 386 -19.18 9.72 -14.89
C ALA A 386 -18.42 8.88 -13.87
N LEU A 387 -17.36 9.45 -13.26
CA LEU A 387 -16.57 8.77 -12.24
C LEU A 387 -17.40 8.45 -10.99
N GLN A 388 -18.30 9.35 -10.59
CA GLN A 388 -19.21 9.13 -9.47
C GLN A 388 -20.07 7.87 -9.67
N LYS A 389 -20.57 7.62 -10.89
CA LYS A 389 -21.34 6.40 -11.19
C LYS A 389 -20.50 5.13 -11.04
N VAL A 390 -19.23 5.18 -11.44
CA VAL A 390 -18.31 4.04 -11.37
C VAL A 390 -17.86 3.77 -9.94
N ILE A 391 -17.45 4.81 -9.21
CA ILE A 391 -16.92 4.73 -7.85
C ILE A 391 -18.01 4.29 -6.86
N PHE A 392 -19.21 4.88 -6.94
CA PHE A 392 -20.31 4.60 -6.00
C PHE A 392 -21.30 3.57 -6.55
N ARG A 393 -20.83 2.62 -7.35
CA ARG A 393 -21.67 1.53 -7.88
C ARG A 393 -22.18 0.63 -6.75
N ASN A 394 -23.34 0.00 -6.96
CA ASN A 394 -23.95 -0.88 -5.96
C ASN A 394 -23.11 -2.14 -5.68
N ASN A 395 -22.37 -2.61 -6.68
CA ASN A 395 -21.54 -3.80 -6.55
C ASN A 395 -20.16 -3.46 -6.00
N LYS A 396 -19.89 -3.90 -4.76
CA LYS A 396 -18.61 -3.70 -4.06
C LYS A 396 -17.51 -4.68 -4.49
N THR A 397 -17.78 -5.61 -5.42
CA THR A 397 -16.72 -6.48 -5.93
C THR A 397 -15.70 -5.65 -6.73
N PRO A 398 -14.39 -5.89 -6.58
CA PRO A 398 -13.39 -5.29 -7.44
C PRO A 398 -13.66 -5.59 -8.92
N LEU A 399 -13.40 -4.62 -9.79
CA LEU A 399 -13.85 -4.65 -11.19
C LEU A 399 -13.18 -5.77 -12.01
N LEU A 400 -11.95 -6.13 -11.68
CA LEU A 400 -11.21 -7.18 -12.40
C LEU A 400 -11.29 -8.54 -11.70
N GLN A 401 -12.19 -8.69 -10.73
CA GLN A 401 -12.35 -9.96 -10.01
C GLN A 401 -12.76 -11.08 -10.98
N GLY A 402 -11.99 -12.18 -10.98
CA GLY A 402 -12.21 -13.34 -11.85
C GLY A 402 -11.47 -13.29 -13.19
N PHE A 403 -10.78 -12.19 -13.50
CA PHE A 403 -9.98 -12.06 -14.72
C PHE A 403 -8.50 -12.36 -14.46
N SER A 404 -7.85 -13.04 -15.40
CA SER A 404 -6.43 -13.37 -15.35
C SER A 404 -5.67 -12.70 -16.49
N PHE A 405 -4.51 -12.10 -16.19
CA PHE A 405 -3.72 -11.31 -17.13
C PHE A 405 -2.28 -11.81 -17.28
N HIS A 406 -1.77 -11.82 -18.50
CA HIS A 406 -0.39 -12.18 -18.82
C HIS A 406 0.40 -10.93 -19.22
N LEU A 407 1.42 -10.60 -18.43
CA LEU A 407 2.21 -9.37 -18.58
C LEU A 407 3.52 -9.55 -19.35
N GLY A 408 3.64 -10.61 -20.16
CA GLY A 408 4.87 -10.93 -20.87
C GLY A 408 5.28 -9.89 -21.91
N GLY A 409 4.28 -9.24 -22.55
CA GLY A 409 4.49 -8.23 -23.59
C GLY A 409 4.89 -6.84 -23.09
N LEU A 410 4.86 -6.59 -21.77
CA LEU A 410 5.13 -5.28 -21.20
C LEU A 410 6.61 -5.10 -20.82
N SER A 411 7.13 -3.88 -21.00
CA SER A 411 8.47 -3.51 -20.51
C SER A 411 8.60 -3.68 -18.98
N PRO A 412 9.78 -3.97 -18.42
CA PRO A 412 9.93 -4.26 -16.98
C PRO A 412 9.44 -3.15 -16.04
N LYS A 413 9.54 -1.88 -16.46
CA LYS A 413 9.05 -0.72 -15.69
C LYS A 413 7.52 -0.72 -15.65
N VAL A 414 6.88 -0.75 -16.81
CA VAL A 414 5.41 -0.75 -16.96
C VAL A 414 4.78 -1.99 -16.32
N ARG A 415 5.43 -3.15 -16.44
CA ARG A 415 4.97 -4.43 -15.89
C ARG A 415 4.74 -4.40 -14.38
N ASN A 416 5.57 -3.67 -13.63
CA ASN A 416 5.41 -3.60 -12.17
C ASN A 416 4.18 -2.77 -11.79
N VAL A 417 3.98 -1.65 -12.48
CA VAL A 417 2.81 -0.78 -12.29
C VAL A 417 1.53 -1.49 -12.73
N ALA A 418 1.54 -2.13 -13.91
CA ALA A 418 0.43 -2.94 -14.39
C ALA A 418 0.06 -4.04 -13.40
N ARG A 419 1.06 -4.73 -12.84
CA ARG A 419 0.83 -5.76 -11.81
C ARG A 419 0.15 -5.19 -10.57
N GLU A 420 0.59 -4.05 -10.08
CA GLU A 420 0.01 -3.38 -8.91
C GLU A 420 -1.45 -3.00 -9.15
N VAL A 421 -1.75 -2.36 -10.29
CA VAL A 421 -3.12 -1.95 -10.64
C VAL A 421 -4.05 -3.15 -10.81
N ILE A 422 -3.62 -4.18 -11.56
CA ILE A 422 -4.44 -5.37 -11.84
C ILE A 422 -4.81 -6.08 -10.54
N ILE A 423 -3.81 -6.36 -9.68
CA ILE A 423 -4.04 -7.03 -8.38
C ILE A 423 -4.87 -6.13 -7.46
N GLY A 424 -4.57 -4.82 -7.43
CA GLY A 424 -5.33 -3.85 -6.65
C GLY A 424 -6.80 -3.77 -7.06
N CYS A 425 -7.10 -4.00 -8.34
CA CYS A 425 -8.46 -4.08 -8.88
C CYS A 425 -9.09 -5.49 -8.79
N GLY A 426 -8.43 -6.44 -8.11
CA GLY A 426 -8.91 -7.81 -7.86
C GLY A 426 -8.64 -8.83 -8.98
N GLY A 427 -7.87 -8.46 -10.01
CA GLY A 427 -7.45 -9.39 -11.06
C GLY A 427 -6.24 -10.23 -10.66
N ASP A 428 -6.07 -11.35 -11.37
CA ASP A 428 -5.00 -12.32 -11.12
C ASP A 428 -3.91 -12.28 -12.18
N ILE A 429 -2.67 -12.59 -11.78
CA ILE A 429 -1.52 -12.70 -12.70
C ILE A 429 -0.85 -14.05 -12.45
N PRO A 430 -1.20 -15.09 -13.21
CA PRO A 430 -0.67 -16.43 -12.99
C PRO A 430 0.85 -16.45 -13.17
N ARG A 431 1.54 -17.20 -12.32
CA ARG A 431 3.00 -17.38 -12.40
C ARG A 431 3.43 -18.36 -13.50
N ARG A 432 2.52 -19.23 -13.95
CA ARG A 432 2.75 -20.25 -14.98
C ARG A 432 1.93 -19.93 -16.23
N GLN A 433 2.53 -20.13 -17.39
CA GLN A 433 2.08 -19.62 -18.69
C GLN A 433 0.87 -20.36 -19.30
N GLN A 434 0.20 -21.24 -18.55
CA GLN A 434 -0.73 -22.24 -19.12
C GLN A 434 -2.15 -22.20 -18.51
N GLN A 435 -2.76 -21.01 -18.41
CA GLN A 435 -4.22 -20.95 -18.22
C GLN A 435 -4.87 -20.44 -19.49
N LYS A 436 -5.86 -21.21 -19.96
CA LYS A 436 -6.56 -21.03 -21.25
C LYS A 436 -7.27 -19.67 -21.36
N ASP A 437 -7.62 -19.05 -20.22
CA ASP A 437 -8.45 -17.85 -20.15
C ASP A 437 -7.66 -16.60 -19.71
N THR A 438 -6.37 -16.53 -20.05
CA THR A 438 -5.51 -15.41 -19.67
C THR A 438 -5.45 -14.35 -20.77
N VAL A 439 -5.82 -13.10 -20.47
CA VAL A 439 -5.73 -11.97 -21.40
C VAL A 439 -4.27 -11.51 -21.50
N ALA A 440 -3.68 -11.57 -22.69
CA ALA A 440 -2.32 -11.09 -22.93
C ALA A 440 -2.30 -9.56 -23.07
N LEU A 441 -1.50 -8.88 -22.24
CA LEU A 441 -1.38 -7.42 -22.26
C LEU A 441 -0.13 -6.96 -23.01
N THR A 442 -0.35 -6.05 -23.95
CA THR A 442 0.61 -5.16 -24.63
C THR A 442 0.48 -3.75 -24.06
N GLU A 443 1.34 -2.81 -24.45
CA GLU A 443 1.28 -1.43 -23.93
C GLU A 443 -0.01 -0.72 -24.38
N GLU A 444 -0.50 -0.99 -25.59
CA GLU A 444 -1.73 -0.42 -26.14
C GLU A 444 -2.98 -0.99 -25.45
N THR A 445 -3.01 -2.33 -25.27
CA THR A 445 -4.14 -2.99 -24.59
C THR A 445 -4.16 -2.71 -23.09
N LEU A 446 -3.02 -2.38 -22.49
CA LEU A 446 -2.95 -1.92 -21.10
C LEU A 446 -3.62 -0.56 -20.92
N ASP A 447 -3.42 0.36 -21.86
CA ASP A 447 -4.07 1.68 -21.82
C ASP A 447 -5.60 1.54 -21.92
N SER A 448 -6.06 0.71 -22.86
CA SER A 448 -7.48 0.36 -22.99
C SER A 448 -8.05 -0.30 -21.74
N LEU A 449 -7.27 -1.13 -21.05
CA LEU A 449 -7.68 -1.74 -19.78
C LEU A 449 -7.87 -0.67 -18.70
N TYR A 450 -6.94 0.29 -18.58
CA TYR A 450 -7.06 1.40 -17.61
C TYR A 450 -8.26 2.29 -17.91
N ASP A 451 -8.52 2.58 -19.17
CA ASP A 451 -9.70 3.33 -19.58
C ASP A 451 -11.01 2.57 -19.31
N SER A 452 -11.00 1.24 -19.50
CA SER A 452 -12.14 0.38 -19.14
C SER A 452 -12.41 0.45 -17.63
N VAL A 453 -11.35 0.45 -16.80
CA VAL A 453 -11.48 0.63 -15.34
C VAL A 453 -12.10 1.99 -15.00
N LEU A 454 -11.64 3.07 -15.63
CA LEU A 454 -12.18 4.42 -15.41
C LEU A 454 -13.64 4.58 -15.87
N ARG A 455 -14.08 3.77 -16.85
CA ARG A 455 -15.46 3.71 -17.32
C ARG A 455 -16.32 2.72 -16.55
N GLY A 456 -15.74 1.93 -15.66
CA GLY A 456 -16.44 0.87 -14.92
C GLY A 456 -16.85 -0.31 -15.79
N ILE A 457 -16.17 -0.53 -16.92
CA ILE A 457 -16.42 -1.62 -17.86
C ILE A 457 -15.47 -2.77 -17.54
N THR A 458 -16.00 -3.98 -17.45
CA THR A 458 -15.19 -5.20 -17.35
C THR A 458 -14.60 -5.55 -18.71
N PRO A 459 -13.30 -5.87 -18.78
CA PRO A 459 -12.60 -6.16 -20.04
C PRO A 459 -13.04 -7.46 -20.73
#